data_AF-A0A431V9A9-F1
#
_entry.id   AF-A0A431V9A9-F1
#
_cell.length_a   1.000
_cell.length_b   1.000
_cell.length_c   1.000
_cell.angle_alpha   90.00
_cell.angle_beta   90.00
_cell.angle_gamma   90.00
#
_symmetry.space_group_name_H-M   'P 1'
#
loop_
_entity.id
_entity.type
_entity.pdbx_description
1 polymer ?
#
loop_
_entity_poly.entity_id
_entity_poly.type
_entity_poly.pdbx_seq_one_letter_code
_entity_poly.pdbx_strand_id
1 'polypeptide(L)' 'MAGQAGLFDLQDRYAELSKSGDPLERLLSVVDFEVFRPTLDAALGRKDRSRGGRPPLDAVMMFKILV' A
#
# COMPACT_ATOMS: atom_id res chain seq x y z
N MET A 1 1.37 19.58 20.99
CA MET A 1 2.69 19.55 20.31
C MET A 1 3.03 18.08 20.10
N ALA A 2 3.11 17.61 18.86
CA ALA A 2 3.70 16.31 18.60
C ALA A 2 5.21 16.45 18.85
N GLY A 3 5.74 15.71 19.84
CA GLY A 3 7.18 15.67 20.10
C GLY A 3 7.92 15.06 18.90
N GLN A 4 9.20 15.39 18.75
CA GLN A 4 10.05 14.75 17.76
C GLN A 4 10.04 13.23 17.99
N ALA A 5 9.75 12.47 16.93
CA ALA A 5 9.81 11.01 17.00
C ALA A 5 11.23 10.56 17.36
N GLY A 6 11.34 9.63 18.30
CA GLY A 6 12.58 8.94 18.65
C GLY A 6 13.13 8.17 17.46
N LEU A 7 14.42 7.80 17.54
CA LEU A 7 15.13 7.11 16.47
C LEU A 7 14.46 5.79 16.04
N PHE A 8 13.76 5.14 16.97
CA PHE A 8 13.19 3.80 16.79
C PHE A 8 11.66 3.77 16.72
N ASP A 9 10.98 4.91 16.85
CA ASP A 9 9.52 4.97 16.96
C ASP A 9 8.79 4.27 15.80
N LEU A 10 9.35 4.33 14.58
CA LEU A 10 8.78 3.62 13.43
C LEU A 10 8.92 2.10 13.56
N GLN A 11 10.08 1.63 14.01
CA GLN A 11 10.33 0.20 14.18
C GLN A 11 9.46 -0.37 15.29
N ASP A 12 9.35 0.35 16.41
CA ASP A 12 8.51 -0.04 17.54
C ASP A 12 7.04 -0.08 17.13
N ARG A 13 6.56 0.93 16.39
CA ARG A 13 5.20 0.96 15.85
C ARG A 13 4.91 -0.19 14.89
N TYR A 14 5.84 -0.52 14.00
CA TYR A 14 5.67 -1.70 13.13
C TYR A 14 5.66 -2.99 13.93
N ALA A 15 6.55 -3.16 14.91
CA ALA A 15 6.57 -4.35 15.76
C ALA A 15 5.27 -4.52 16.56
N GLU A 16 4.67 -3.42 17.04
CA GLU A 16 3.35 -3.44 17.68
C GLU A 16 2.24 -3.87 16.71
N LEU A 17 2.24 -3.34 15.48
CA LEU A 17 1.30 -3.72 14.42
C LEU A 17 1.43 -5.22 14.09
N SER A 18 2.63 -5.74 13.85
CA SER A 18 2.86 -7.16 13.56
C SER A 18 2.41 -8.04 14.74
N LYS A 19 2.69 -7.65 15.98
CA LYS A 19 2.23 -8.35 17.20
C LYS A 19 0.71 -8.42 17.29
N SER A 20 0.01 -7.35 16.88
CA SER A 20 -1.47 -7.34 16.85
C SER A 20 -2.06 -8.24 15.76
N GLY A 21 -1.22 -8.77 14.86
CA GLY A 21 -1.62 -9.68 13.79
C GLY A 21 -2.03 -8.93 12.53
N ASP A 22 -1.11 -8.11 11.98
CA ASP A 22 -1.29 -7.37 10.73
C ASP A 22 -1.84 -8.29 9.61
N PRO A 23 -3.08 -8.06 9.15
CA PRO A 23 -3.68 -8.85 8.07
C PRO A 23 -2.89 -8.77 6.77
N LEU A 24 -2.30 -7.62 6.45
CA LEU A 24 -1.54 -7.42 5.23
C LEU A 24 -0.25 -8.25 5.26
N GLU A 25 0.45 -8.33 6.39
CA GLU A 25 1.62 -9.22 6.54
C GLU A 25 1.26 -10.68 6.27
N ARG A 26 0.13 -11.15 6.83
CA ARG A 26 -0.33 -12.53 6.60
C ARG A 26 -0.69 -12.76 5.14
N LEU A 27 -1.42 -11.85 4.52
CA LEU A 27 -1.83 -11.98 3.12
C LEU A 27 -0.64 -11.90 2.16
N LEU A 28 0.36 -11.07 2.43
CA LEU A 28 1.58 -10.99 1.61
C LEU A 28 2.34 -12.32 1.56
N SER A 29 2.18 -13.21 2.55
CA SER A 29 2.81 -14.53 2.55
C SER A 29 2.10 -15.58 1.70
N VAL A 30 0.83 -15.37 1.36
CA VAL A 30 -0.01 -16.38 0.68
C VAL A 30 -0.69 -15.89 -0.60
N VAL A 31 -0.81 -14.58 -0.79
CA VAL A 31 -1.44 -13.94 -1.95
C VAL A 31 -0.39 -13.23 -2.79
N ASP A 32 -0.26 -13.64 -4.05
CA ASP A 32 0.37 -12.80 -5.05
C ASP A 32 -0.61 -11.71 -5.49
N PHE A 33 -0.45 -10.50 -4.96
CA PHE A 33 -1.32 -9.37 -5.28
C PHE A 33 -1.23 -8.90 -6.73
N GLU A 34 -0.17 -9.24 -7.47
CA GLU A 34 0.00 -8.83 -8.87
C GLU A 34 -1.02 -9.49 -9.80
N VAL A 35 -1.61 -10.62 -9.39
CA VAL A 35 -2.68 -11.29 -10.17
C VAL A 35 -3.91 -10.39 -10.36
N PHE A 36 -4.12 -9.40 -9.48
CA PHE A 36 -5.23 -8.45 -9.59
C PHE A 36 -4.95 -7.28 -10.53
N ARG A 37 -3.70 -7.07 -10.97
CA ARG A 37 -3.32 -5.90 -11.78
C ARG A 37 -4.22 -5.70 -13.01
N PRO A 38 -4.51 -6.71 -13.85
CA PRO A 38 -5.38 -6.51 -15.01
C PRO A 38 -6.78 -6.01 -14.64
N THR A 39 -7.35 -6.57 -13.57
CA THR A 39 -8.66 -6.16 -13.04
C THR A 39 -8.62 -4.74 -12.49
N LEU A 40 -7.57 -4.40 -11.74
CA LEU A 40 -7.39 -3.07 -11.15
C LEU A 40 -7.18 -2.01 -12.23
N ASP A 41 -6.35 -2.28 -13.23
CA ASP A 41 -6.10 -1.33 -14.32
C ASP A 41 -7.36 -1.09 -15.16
N ALA A 42 -8.16 -2.13 -15.41
CA ALA A 42 -9.46 -2.01 -16.06
C ALA A 42 -10.45 -1.18 -15.23
N ALA A 43 -10.55 -1.44 -13.92
CA ALA A 43 -11.46 -0.73 -13.02
C ALA A 43 -11.07 0.73 -12.80
N LEU A 44 -9.77 1.04 -12.74
CA LEU A 44 -9.27 2.40 -12.55
C LEU A 44 -9.46 3.30 -13.77
N GLY A 45 -9.67 2.72 -14.97
CA GLY A 45 -10.06 3.46 -16.17
C GLY A 45 -9.17 4.67 -16.48
N ARG A 46 -7.85 4.51 -16.31
CA ARG A 46 -6.89 5.62 -16.36
C ARG A 46 -6.93 6.28 -17.74
N LYS A 47 -7.16 7.60 -17.74
CA LYS A 47 -7.25 8.41 -18.96
C LYS A 47 -5.89 8.61 -19.64
N ASP A 48 -5.94 8.92 -20.93
CA ASP A 48 -4.78 9.37 -21.71
C ASP A 48 -4.07 10.54 -21.00
N ARG A 49 -2.73 10.44 -20.96
CA ARG A 49 -1.84 11.39 -20.28
C ARG A 49 -1.14 12.35 -21.24
N SER A 50 -1.57 12.41 -22.50
CA SER A 50 -1.05 13.36 -23.51
C SER A 50 -1.05 14.82 -23.04
N ARG A 51 -1.95 15.19 -22.12
CA ARG A 51 -2.07 16.54 -21.53
C ARG A 51 -1.15 16.79 -20.32
N GLY A 52 -0.36 15.81 -19.89
CA GLY A 52 0.49 15.88 -18.70
C GLY A 52 -0.26 15.64 -17.39
N GLY A 53 0.44 15.82 -16.26
CA GLY A 53 -0.08 15.64 -14.90
C GLY A 53 0.80 14.74 -14.03
N ARG A 54 0.50 14.67 -12.73
CA ARG A 54 1.21 13.78 -11.80
C ARG A 54 0.97 12.31 -12.20
N PRO A 55 2.01 11.48 -12.30
CA PRO A 55 1.84 10.04 -12.49
C PRO A 55 0.96 9.44 -11.38
N PRO A 56 0.06 8.48 -11.71
CA PRO A 56 -0.75 7.84 -10.69
C PRO A 56 0.14 7.00 -9.78
N LEU A 57 -0.38 6.71 -8.59
CA LEU A 57 0.18 5.68 -7.73
C LEU A 57 0.04 4.30 -8.38
N ASP A 58 0.87 3.34 -8.00
CA ASP A 58 0.74 1.98 -8.48
C ASP A 58 -0.60 1.35 -8.04
N ALA A 59 -1.26 0.63 -8.96
CA ALA A 59 -2.59 0.08 -8.73
C ALA A 59 -2.60 -0.98 -7.63
N VAL A 60 -1.59 -1.85 -7.62
CA VAL A 60 -1.46 -2.93 -6.65
C VAL A 60 -1.05 -2.37 -5.28
N MET A 61 -0.18 -1.36 -5.24
CA MET A 61 0.15 -0.63 -4.01
C MET A 61 -1.11 0.01 -3.38
N MET A 62 -1.94 0.68 -4.18
CA MET A 62 -3.20 1.25 -3.68
C MET A 62 -4.12 0.16 -3.12
N PHE A 63 -4.18 -1.00 -3.77
CA PHE A 63 -4.99 -2.12 -3.29
C PHE A 63 -4.48 -2.68 -1.95
N LYS A 64 -3.16 -2.83 -1.78
CA LYS A 64 -2.55 -3.28 -0.51
C LYS A 64 -2.85 -2.35 0.67
N ILE A 65 -3.00 -1.04 0.44
CA ILE A 65 -3.30 -0.05 1.50
C ILE A 65 -4.73 -0.18 2.05
N LEU A 66 -5.64 -0.82 1.30
CA LEU A 66 -7.05 -0.97 1.70
C LEU A 66 -7.30 -2.20 2.59
N VAL A 67 -6.27 -2.99 2.85
CA VAL A 67 -6.28 -4.20 3.68
C VAL A 67 -5.77 -3.84 5.07
#